data_AF-A0A067T4K6-F1
#
_entry.id   AF-A0A067T4K6-F1
#
_cell.length_a   1.000
_cell.length_b   1.000
_cell.length_c   1.000
_cell.angle_alpha   90.00
_cell.angle_beta   90.00
_cell.angle_gamma   90.00
#
_symmetry.space_group_name_H-M   'P 1'
#
loop_
_entity.id
_entity.type
_entity.pdbx_description
1 polymer ?
#
loop_
_entity_poly.entity_id
_entity_poly.type
_entity_poly.pdbx_seq_one_letter_code
_entity_poly.pdbx_strand_id
1 'polypeptide(L)'
;MARGRPAAKTTKKPRKSKSKRPDTLSEETWAQLKSFGSFIGTSTSHFDAGSICLTKFDSILFFGFSQFTLNSSTRLSNNLSLTVPDPETEGLTHKFNRDDIVAILPNGREPGVEFAESEYWIGKIKDIRAEEHVEDGSNTVWARVQWYYSGKDVGDVIKSFDQSAIGRFERIFSDHFDLVGPESFEVIVPMIKFNENDHEQAFISRDQFFRRYTFEYKARTLKPKPGTSSCNCLKPYNPDDMDPIRVMHFCPRPSCRKAYHQSCLIKAKSKESSSTAAVASTSSSPQKPVRATRSARKHASPVKKAPVRPKKEEADTSFPAESRALRLLACSPDTDESIDLESLIPLTVAVVHVVPQDEDDSDTAAAQPPKKKRRGRPSSGKKAAPRASGSQSQNQIEEPRSLASILEEIPSDLLTVAQQPLVRGGAFVQGGVSGNIGFVTRARRLVYQILEGNRDAADDWEKGIFGEDETAGMENALVKLVGSRKPLPPVVCPNCKSAI
;
A
#
# COMPACT_ATOMS: atom_id res chain seq x y z
N MET A 1 23.60 -34.47 62.82
CA MET A 1 22.45 -33.54 62.74
C MET A 1 22.13 -33.28 61.27
N ALA A 2 21.08 -33.95 60.78
CA ALA A 2 20.62 -33.87 59.41
C ALA A 2 19.64 -32.71 59.24
N ARG A 3 19.79 -31.90 58.19
CA ARG A 3 18.73 -31.02 57.69
C ARG A 3 18.71 -31.04 56.16
N GLY A 4 17.62 -31.61 55.63
CA GLY A 4 17.36 -31.80 54.22
C GLY A 4 16.92 -30.54 53.50
N ARG A 5 17.08 -30.58 52.18
CA ARG A 5 16.52 -29.62 51.21
C ARG A 5 15.06 -30.00 50.89
N PRO A 6 14.16 -29.02 50.67
CA PRO A 6 12.84 -29.31 50.12
C PRO A 6 12.91 -29.45 48.59
N ALA A 7 12.12 -30.39 48.07
CA ALA A 7 11.95 -30.70 46.66
C ALA A 7 11.08 -29.67 45.93
N ALA A 8 11.48 -29.33 44.70
CA ALA A 8 10.71 -28.52 43.77
C ALA A 8 9.55 -29.34 43.18
N LYS A 9 8.31 -28.86 43.35
CA LYS A 9 7.12 -29.40 42.69
C LYS A 9 7.08 -28.92 41.23
N THR A 10 7.26 -29.84 40.29
CA THR A 10 6.97 -29.64 38.87
C THR A 10 5.52 -30.02 38.59
N THR A 11 4.68 -29.04 38.28
CA THR A 11 3.31 -29.27 37.82
C THR A 11 3.32 -29.53 36.31
N LYS A 12 3.23 -30.81 35.93
CA LYS A 12 2.93 -31.23 34.55
C LYS A 12 1.49 -30.86 34.20
N LYS A 13 1.29 -29.97 33.23
CA LYS A 13 -0.01 -29.77 32.55
C LYS A 13 -0.20 -30.86 31.48
N PRO A 14 -1.41 -31.42 31.31
CA PRO A 14 -1.67 -32.44 30.30
C PRO A 14 -1.80 -31.82 28.90
N ARG A 15 -1.08 -32.40 27.93
CA ARG A 15 -1.27 -32.21 26.49
C ARG A 15 -2.63 -32.77 26.08
N LYS A 16 -3.54 -31.93 25.59
CA LYS A 16 -4.77 -32.37 24.90
C LYS A 16 -4.57 -32.34 23.38
N SER A 17 -4.62 -33.55 22.83
CA SER A 17 -5.23 -34.03 21.58
C SER A 17 -5.33 -33.14 20.33
N LYS A 18 -4.91 -33.78 19.23
CA LYS A 18 -4.98 -33.41 17.81
C LYS A 18 -6.33 -32.84 17.37
N SER A 19 -6.23 -31.75 16.61
CA SER A 19 -7.24 -31.13 15.75
C SER A 19 -7.75 -32.11 14.69
N LYS A 20 -9.06 -32.40 14.71
CA LYS A 20 -9.82 -32.95 13.57
C LYS A 20 -10.39 -31.77 12.77
N ARG A 21 -10.23 -31.81 11.44
CA ARG A 21 -10.95 -30.95 10.49
C ARG A 21 -12.46 -31.20 10.61
N PRO A 22 -13.33 -30.17 10.51
CA PRO A 22 -14.74 -30.42 10.27
C PRO A 22 -14.96 -30.60 8.75
N ASP A 23 -15.53 -31.74 8.41
CA ASP A 23 -16.13 -32.01 7.12
C ASP A 23 -17.35 -31.12 6.90
N THR A 24 -17.58 -30.82 5.63
CA THR A 24 -18.74 -30.12 5.06
C THR A 24 -20.06 -30.72 5.54
N LEU A 25 -20.93 -29.88 6.12
CA LEU A 25 -22.33 -30.22 6.41
C LEU A 25 -23.18 -29.99 5.16
N SER A 26 -23.97 -31.01 4.80
CA SER A 26 -24.97 -30.99 3.72
C SER A 26 -26.26 -30.25 4.13
N GLU A 27 -27.00 -29.74 3.14
CA GLU A 27 -28.15 -28.83 3.25
C GLU A 27 -29.42 -29.37 3.96
N GLU A 28 -29.45 -30.60 4.46
CA GLU A 28 -30.71 -31.26 4.84
C GLU A 28 -31.14 -31.14 6.32
N THR A 29 -30.42 -30.41 7.19
CA THR A 29 -30.72 -30.40 8.64
C THR A 29 -31.51 -29.20 9.18
N TRP A 30 -32.13 -28.38 8.33
CA TRP A 30 -32.91 -27.20 8.76
C TRP A 30 -34.42 -27.41 8.88
N ALA A 31 -34.94 -28.63 8.72
CA ALA A 31 -36.39 -28.87 8.58
C ALA A 31 -37.14 -29.32 9.87
N GLN A 32 -36.62 -29.15 11.08
CA GLN A 32 -37.32 -29.61 12.30
C GLN A 32 -37.26 -28.63 13.48
N LEU A 33 -37.98 -27.51 13.38
CA LEU A 33 -38.51 -26.77 14.54
C LEU A 33 -39.66 -25.86 14.06
N LYS A 34 -40.85 -26.46 13.88
CA LYS A 34 -42.14 -25.76 13.70
C LYS A 34 -43.10 -26.22 14.79
N SER A 35 -43.35 -25.40 15.82
CA SER A 35 -44.62 -25.39 16.56
C SER A 35 -44.70 -24.18 17.50
N PHE A 36 -45.92 -23.68 17.72
CA PHE A 36 -46.35 -22.49 18.49
C PHE A 36 -46.24 -21.16 17.74
N GLY A 37 -47.29 -20.38 17.51
CA GLY A 37 -48.71 -20.48 17.87
C GLY A 37 -49.42 -19.25 17.29
N SER A 38 -50.64 -19.45 16.80
CA SER A 38 -51.51 -18.44 16.20
C SER A 38 -52.19 -17.57 17.27
N PHE A 39 -52.30 -16.26 17.05
CA PHE A 39 -53.37 -15.45 17.62
C PHE A 39 -53.77 -14.34 16.64
N ILE A 40 -55.03 -14.35 16.22
CA ILE A 40 -55.63 -13.44 15.24
C ILE A 40 -56.28 -12.27 15.99
N GLY A 41 -56.03 -11.04 15.54
CA GLY A 41 -56.83 -9.86 15.84
C GLY A 41 -57.02 -9.06 14.55
N THR A 42 -58.22 -9.10 13.99
CA THR A 42 -58.62 -8.36 12.79
C THR A 42 -58.95 -6.91 13.14
N SER A 43 -58.31 -5.95 12.47
CA SER A 43 -58.76 -4.57 12.38
C SER A 43 -58.52 -4.08 10.95
N THR A 44 -59.61 -3.91 10.21
CA THR A 44 -59.66 -3.35 8.87
C THR A 44 -59.59 -1.83 8.93
N SER A 45 -58.58 -1.24 8.28
CA SER A 45 -58.63 0.16 7.85
C SER A 45 -57.84 0.33 6.55
N HIS A 46 -58.51 0.90 5.56
CA HIS A 46 -57.97 1.42 4.30
C HIS A 46 -56.72 2.28 4.52
N PHE A 47 -55.66 2.07 3.72
CA PHE A 47 -54.57 3.04 3.57
C PHE A 47 -54.00 3.03 2.14
N ASP A 48 -53.84 4.25 1.62
CA ASP A 48 -53.20 4.63 0.37
C ASP A 48 -51.69 4.36 0.37
N ALA A 49 -51.14 4.18 -0.84
CA ALA A 49 -49.72 4.05 -1.11
C ALA A 49 -48.95 5.32 -0.72
N GLY A 50 -48.27 5.27 0.41
CA GLY A 50 -47.39 6.32 0.90
C GLY A 50 -46.17 5.70 1.58
N SER A 51 -44.99 6.04 1.07
CA SER A 51 -43.67 5.66 1.56
C SER A 51 -43.54 5.87 3.09
N ILE A 52 -43.17 4.80 3.82
CA ILE A 52 -42.88 4.85 5.26
C ILE A 52 -41.38 4.63 5.43
N CYS A 53 -40.67 5.66 5.89
CA CYS A 53 -39.27 5.57 6.33
C CYS A 53 -39.14 5.97 7.80
N LEU A 54 -38.66 5.03 8.62
CA LEU A 54 -38.43 5.18 10.05
C LEU A 54 -37.08 5.86 10.32
N THR A 55 -37.11 6.98 11.04
CA THR A 55 -35.93 7.69 11.55
C THR A 55 -35.57 7.24 12.96
N LYS A 56 -34.25 7.12 13.21
CA LYS A 56 -33.49 6.94 14.48
C LYS A 56 -33.03 5.52 14.84
N PHE A 57 -31.72 5.43 14.99
CA PHE A 57 -30.90 4.31 15.46
C PHE A 57 -31.01 4.14 17.00
N ASP A 58 -32.22 3.97 17.52
CA ASP A 58 -32.43 3.45 18.88
C ASP A 58 -33.11 2.10 18.75
N SER A 59 -32.37 1.04 19.06
CA SER A 59 -32.88 -0.34 19.15
C SER A 59 -33.58 -0.84 17.88
N ILE A 60 -32.86 -1.62 17.08
CA ILE A 60 -33.51 -2.68 16.28
C ILE A 60 -34.11 -3.66 17.30
N LEU A 61 -35.29 -3.33 17.81
CA LEU A 61 -36.29 -4.34 18.10
C LEU A 61 -36.51 -5.03 16.77
N PHE A 62 -36.21 -6.33 16.76
CA PHE A 62 -36.73 -7.28 15.79
C PHE A 62 -38.25 -7.05 15.67
N PHE A 63 -38.67 -6.15 14.78
CA PHE A 63 -39.85 -6.44 13.99
C PHE A 63 -39.47 -7.70 13.24
N GLY A 64 -40.21 -8.78 13.53
CA GLY A 64 -39.98 -10.05 12.90
C GLY A 64 -39.80 -9.80 11.42
N PHE A 65 -38.59 -10.05 10.92
CA PHE A 65 -38.42 -10.49 9.56
C PHE A 65 -39.36 -11.68 9.46
N SER A 66 -40.56 -11.43 8.94
CA SER A 66 -41.29 -12.46 8.24
C SER A 66 -40.24 -12.96 7.26
N GLN A 67 -39.70 -14.15 7.51
CA GLN A 67 -39.00 -14.86 6.46
C GLN A 67 -40.02 -14.87 5.34
N PHE A 68 -39.80 -14.06 4.31
CA PHE A 68 -40.52 -14.19 3.07
C PHE A 68 -40.22 -15.62 2.62
N THR A 69 -41.10 -16.55 3.00
CA THR A 69 -41.22 -17.83 2.36
C THR A 69 -41.71 -17.48 0.98
N LEU A 70 -40.76 -17.20 0.09
CA LEU A 70 -41.00 -17.11 -1.35
C LEU A 70 -41.76 -18.39 -1.70
N ASN A 71 -43.04 -18.24 -2.01
CA ASN A 71 -43.82 -19.32 -2.58
C ASN A 71 -43.07 -19.81 -3.81
N SER A 72 -42.87 -21.11 -3.88
CA SER A 72 -41.87 -21.82 -4.69
C SER A 72 -42.12 -21.83 -6.20
N SER A 73 -42.60 -20.73 -6.80
CA SER A 73 -42.92 -20.70 -8.24
C SER A 73 -42.64 -19.40 -9.00
N THR A 74 -42.11 -18.34 -8.39
CA THR A 74 -41.60 -17.20 -9.17
C THR A 74 -40.21 -17.53 -9.74
N ARG A 75 -40.11 -17.61 -11.07
CA ARG A 75 -38.83 -17.81 -11.76
C ARG A 75 -38.02 -16.52 -11.69
N LEU A 76 -37.01 -16.48 -10.84
CA LEU A 76 -36.02 -15.40 -10.85
C LEU A 76 -35.06 -15.63 -12.02
N SER A 77 -35.02 -14.70 -12.97
CA SER A 77 -34.02 -14.71 -14.02
C SER A 77 -32.71 -14.10 -13.51
N ASN A 78 -31.59 -14.75 -13.83
CA ASN A 78 -30.27 -14.20 -13.53
C ASN A 78 -29.91 -13.18 -14.60
N ASN A 79 -29.87 -11.90 -14.23
CA ASN A 79 -29.43 -10.85 -15.13
C ASN A 79 -27.92 -10.62 -14.94
N LEU A 80 -27.21 -10.50 -16.05
CA LEU A 80 -25.76 -10.26 -16.02
C LEU A 80 -25.40 -8.79 -15.79
N SER A 81 -26.31 -7.87 -16.12
CA SER A 81 -26.11 -6.44 -16.01
C SER A 81 -27.40 -5.70 -15.69
N LEU A 82 -27.27 -4.59 -14.98
CA LEU A 82 -28.30 -3.61 -14.70
C LEU A 82 -28.01 -2.33 -15.50
N THR A 83 -29.02 -1.68 -16.05
CA THR A 83 -28.89 -0.37 -16.71
C THR A 83 -29.80 0.62 -16.01
N VAL A 84 -29.24 1.74 -15.56
CA VAL A 84 -29.97 2.80 -14.85
C VAL A 84 -29.90 4.07 -15.70
N PRO A 85 -31.03 4.71 -16.03
CA PRO A 85 -31.02 5.98 -16.74
C PRO A 85 -30.47 7.08 -15.83
N ASP A 86 -29.63 7.95 -16.37
CA ASP A 86 -29.13 9.13 -15.68
C ASP A 86 -30.25 10.18 -15.58
N PRO A 87 -30.62 10.65 -14.36
CA PRO A 87 -31.70 11.62 -14.21
C PRO A 87 -31.33 13.02 -14.71
N GLU A 88 -30.04 13.35 -14.81
CA GLU A 88 -29.57 14.68 -15.23
C GLU A 88 -29.33 14.77 -16.73
N THR A 89 -28.94 13.66 -17.35
CA THR A 89 -28.60 13.61 -18.78
C THR A 89 -29.56 12.69 -19.54
N GLU A 90 -30.54 13.30 -20.22
CA GLU A 90 -31.47 12.54 -21.08
C GLU A 90 -30.70 11.67 -22.09
N GLY A 91 -30.93 10.35 -22.03
CA GLY A 91 -30.34 9.37 -22.93
C GLY A 91 -28.99 8.81 -22.49
N LEU A 92 -28.38 9.31 -21.42
CA LEU A 92 -27.24 8.65 -20.79
C LEU A 92 -27.74 7.53 -19.88
N THR A 93 -27.12 6.36 -19.99
CA THR A 93 -27.45 5.20 -19.15
C THR A 93 -26.20 4.61 -18.56
N HIS A 94 -26.20 4.41 -17.25
CA HIS A 94 -25.10 3.76 -16.53
C HIS A 94 -25.34 2.25 -16.51
N LYS A 95 -24.34 1.48 -16.94
CA LYS A 95 -24.39 0.02 -16.93
C LYS A 95 -23.57 -0.53 -15.78
N PHE A 96 -24.22 -1.29 -14.91
CA PHE A 96 -23.62 -1.95 -13.76
C PHE A 96 -23.62 -3.47 -13.97
N ASN A 97 -22.53 -4.12 -13.57
CA ASN A 97 -22.33 -5.55 -13.70
C ASN A 97 -22.05 -6.18 -12.34
N ARG A 98 -22.09 -7.51 -12.31
CA ARG A 98 -21.64 -8.28 -11.15
C ARG A 98 -20.17 -7.96 -10.83
N ASP A 99 -19.87 -7.87 -9.55
CA ASP A 99 -18.57 -7.53 -8.96
C ASP A 99 -18.09 -6.08 -9.15
N ASP A 100 -18.88 -5.23 -9.81
CA ASP A 100 -18.66 -3.78 -9.78
C ASP A 100 -18.79 -3.25 -8.33
N ILE A 101 -17.98 -2.24 -8.01
CA ILE A 101 -18.05 -1.51 -6.76
C ILE A 101 -18.70 -0.17 -7.07
N VAL A 102 -19.76 0.15 -6.35
CA VAL A 102 -20.69 1.21 -6.73
C VAL A 102 -21.00 2.12 -5.55
N ALA A 103 -21.17 3.41 -5.85
CA ALA A 103 -21.77 4.37 -4.94
C ALA A 103 -23.29 4.19 -4.94
N ILE A 104 -23.86 4.19 -3.73
CA ILE A 104 -25.27 3.94 -3.47
C ILE A 104 -25.82 5.09 -2.63
N LEU A 105 -26.96 5.65 -3.03
CA LEU A 105 -27.63 6.75 -2.36
C LEU A 105 -28.02 6.35 -0.91
N PRO A 106 -27.70 7.19 0.10
CA PRO A 106 -28.16 6.96 1.46
C PRO A 106 -29.68 7.02 1.61
N ASN A 107 -30.22 6.22 2.53
CA ASN A 107 -31.65 6.22 2.83
C ASN A 107 -32.17 7.62 3.19
N GLY A 108 -33.34 7.98 2.66
CA GLY A 108 -34.01 9.27 2.88
C GLY A 108 -33.40 10.43 2.10
N ARG A 109 -32.56 10.15 1.10
CA ARG A 109 -32.04 11.13 0.15
C ARG A 109 -32.73 10.99 -1.20
N GLU A 110 -32.97 12.13 -1.84
CA GLU A 110 -33.54 12.18 -3.19
C GLU A 110 -32.41 12.07 -4.23
N PRO A 111 -32.61 11.34 -5.34
CA PRO A 111 -31.70 11.33 -6.48
C PRO A 111 -31.51 12.74 -7.07
N GLY A 112 -30.31 13.05 -7.59
CA GLY A 112 -29.97 14.35 -8.18
C GLY A 112 -29.59 15.46 -7.19
N VAL A 113 -29.57 15.18 -5.88
CA VAL A 113 -28.96 16.09 -4.90
C VAL A 113 -27.45 15.82 -4.86
N GLU A 114 -26.62 16.84 -5.10
CA GLU A 114 -25.17 16.68 -5.00
C GLU A 114 -24.75 16.36 -3.54
N PHE A 115 -23.97 15.30 -3.38
CA PHE A 115 -23.34 14.92 -2.11
C PHE A 115 -21.83 14.94 -2.24
N ALA A 116 -21.15 15.15 -1.12
CA ALA A 116 -19.74 14.83 -1.07
C ALA A 116 -19.58 13.32 -1.33
N GLU A 117 -18.71 12.93 -2.27
CA GLU A 117 -18.48 11.53 -2.65
C GLU A 117 -18.30 10.61 -1.43
N SER A 118 -17.58 11.10 -0.41
CA SER A 118 -17.35 10.39 0.85
C SER A 118 -18.59 10.08 1.68
N GLU A 119 -19.77 10.61 1.35
CA GLU A 119 -21.03 10.39 2.05
C GLU A 119 -21.90 9.30 1.44
N TYR A 120 -21.61 8.88 0.20
CA TYR A 120 -22.30 7.75 -0.42
C TYR A 120 -21.99 6.45 0.32
N TRP A 121 -22.98 5.56 0.35
CA TRP A 121 -22.75 4.17 0.70
C TRP A 121 -21.96 3.51 -0.41
N ILE A 122 -21.05 2.61 -0.05
CA ILE A 122 -20.26 1.88 -1.04
C ILE A 122 -20.63 0.41 -0.94
N GLY A 123 -20.97 -0.21 -2.06
CA GLY A 123 -21.36 -1.62 -2.14
C GLY A 123 -20.63 -2.34 -3.27
N LYS A 124 -20.39 -3.63 -3.11
CA LYS A 124 -19.99 -4.52 -4.21
C LYS A 124 -21.21 -5.29 -4.71
N ILE A 125 -21.54 -5.20 -5.99
CA ILE A 125 -22.63 -5.99 -6.58
C ILE A 125 -22.22 -7.45 -6.60
N LYS A 126 -23.05 -8.33 -6.04
CA LYS A 126 -22.78 -9.77 -5.95
C LYS A 126 -23.70 -10.61 -6.80
N ASP A 127 -24.92 -10.14 -7.00
CA ASP A 127 -25.92 -10.79 -7.82
C ASP A 127 -26.92 -9.75 -8.33
N ILE A 128 -27.51 -9.97 -9.49
CA ILE A 128 -28.58 -9.13 -10.04
C ILE A 128 -29.70 -10.05 -10.47
N ARG A 129 -30.91 -9.80 -9.96
CA ARG A 129 -32.09 -10.63 -10.19
C ARG A 129 -33.26 -9.79 -10.65
N ALA A 130 -34.10 -10.34 -11.52
CA ALA A 130 -35.40 -9.77 -11.83
C ALA A 130 -36.52 -10.73 -11.44
N GLU A 131 -37.56 -10.17 -10.88
CA GLU A 131 -38.87 -10.80 -10.69
C GLU A 131 -39.82 -10.24 -11.74
N GLU A 132 -40.38 -11.13 -12.56
CA GLU A 132 -41.37 -10.80 -13.59
C GLU A 132 -42.77 -10.84 -12.98
N HIS A 133 -43.48 -9.71 -13.08
CA HIS A 133 -44.86 -9.59 -12.64
C HIS A 133 -45.78 -9.98 -13.80
N VAL A 134 -46.48 -11.10 -13.63
CA VAL A 134 -47.34 -11.68 -14.69
C VAL A 134 -48.54 -10.77 -15.01
N GLU A 135 -48.98 -9.97 -14.03
CA GLU A 135 -50.21 -9.17 -14.16
C GLU A 135 -50.05 -7.96 -15.10
N ASP A 136 -48.90 -7.29 -15.07
CA ASP A 136 -48.60 -6.09 -15.85
C ASP A 136 -47.45 -6.28 -16.86
N GLY A 137 -46.76 -7.41 -16.81
CA GLY A 137 -45.57 -7.69 -17.62
C GLY A 137 -44.35 -6.86 -17.23
N SER A 138 -44.36 -6.20 -16.06
CA SER A 138 -43.23 -5.42 -15.57
C SER A 138 -42.21 -6.32 -14.88
N ASN A 139 -40.96 -5.84 -14.80
CA ASN A 139 -39.90 -6.54 -14.08
C ASN A 139 -39.45 -5.68 -12.91
N THR A 140 -39.49 -6.21 -11.69
CA THR A 140 -38.79 -5.60 -10.56
C THR A 140 -37.38 -6.17 -10.48
N VAL A 141 -36.39 -5.29 -10.63
CA VAL A 141 -34.98 -5.68 -10.57
C VAL A 141 -34.42 -5.35 -9.20
N TRP A 142 -33.59 -6.25 -8.66
CA TRP A 142 -32.88 -6.04 -7.40
C TRP A 142 -31.43 -6.49 -7.54
N ALA A 143 -30.53 -5.77 -6.91
CA ALA A 143 -29.13 -6.16 -6.80
C ALA A 143 -28.80 -6.58 -5.37
N ARG A 144 -28.20 -7.76 -5.21
CA ARG A 144 -27.62 -8.19 -3.95
C ARG A 144 -26.25 -7.55 -3.81
N VAL A 145 -26.08 -6.69 -2.82
CA VAL A 145 -24.84 -5.94 -2.58
C VAL A 145 -24.14 -6.41 -1.31
N GLN A 146 -22.81 -6.34 -1.30
CA GLN A 146 -21.96 -6.55 -0.13
C GLN A 146 -21.35 -5.22 0.32
N TRP A 147 -21.58 -4.83 1.57
CA TRP A 147 -21.30 -3.46 2.02
C TRP A 147 -19.83 -3.19 2.34
N TYR A 148 -19.43 -1.96 2.04
CA TYR A 148 -18.19 -1.31 2.48
C TYR A 148 -18.54 -0.21 3.48
N TYR A 149 -18.18 -0.39 4.74
CA TYR A 149 -18.53 0.52 5.82
C TYR A 149 -17.54 1.66 5.99
N SER A 150 -18.03 2.83 6.39
CA SER A 150 -17.20 3.92 6.89
C SER A 150 -16.68 3.62 8.30
N GLY A 151 -15.75 4.45 8.79
CA GLY A 151 -15.28 4.37 10.18
C GLY A 151 -16.41 4.58 11.20
N LYS A 152 -17.39 5.44 10.86
CA LYS A 152 -18.55 5.73 11.69
C LYS A 152 -19.45 4.51 11.84
N ASP A 153 -19.80 3.87 10.73
CA ASP A 153 -20.70 2.71 10.74
C ASP A 153 -20.12 1.55 11.57
N VAL A 154 -18.80 1.33 11.49
CA VAL A 154 -18.12 0.32 12.32
C VAL A 154 -18.08 0.74 13.79
N GLY A 155 -17.93 2.04 14.09
CA GLY A 155 -18.00 2.59 15.45
C GLY A 155 -19.35 2.38 16.12
N ASP A 156 -20.44 2.46 15.35
CA ASP A 156 -21.81 2.21 15.83
C ASP A 156 -22.00 0.73 16.24
N VAL A 157 -21.30 -0.20 15.58
CA VAL A 157 -21.35 -1.64 15.90
C VAL A 157 -20.35 -2.03 16.99
N ILE A 158 -19.12 -1.49 16.94
CA ILE A 158 -18.04 -1.74 17.89
C ILE A 158 -17.74 -0.44 18.66
N LYS A 159 -18.38 -0.26 19.81
CA LYS A 159 -18.22 0.96 20.65
C LYS A 159 -16.78 1.28 21.07
N SER A 160 -15.88 0.29 21.09
CA SER A 160 -14.46 0.48 21.43
C SER A 160 -13.57 0.80 20.22
N PHE A 161 -14.15 0.86 19.02
CA PHE A 161 -13.42 1.15 17.80
C PHE A 161 -13.11 2.63 17.69
N ASP A 162 -11.85 2.95 17.37
CA ASP A 162 -11.43 4.33 17.15
C ASP A 162 -11.75 4.74 15.71
N GLN A 163 -12.94 5.29 15.50
CA GLN A 163 -13.39 5.77 14.20
C GLN A 163 -12.52 6.90 13.63
N SER A 164 -11.79 7.65 14.49
CA SER A 164 -10.94 8.76 14.05
C SER A 164 -9.69 8.31 13.31
N ALA A 165 -9.38 7.01 13.37
CA ALA A 165 -8.25 6.41 12.65
C ALA A 165 -8.55 6.05 11.19
N ILE A 166 -9.81 6.14 10.78
CA ILE A 166 -10.28 5.76 9.45
C ILE A 166 -10.40 7.02 8.60
N GLY A 167 -9.75 7.02 7.45
CA GLY A 167 -9.78 8.16 6.54
C GLY A 167 -11.16 8.42 5.96
N ARG A 168 -11.42 9.64 5.49
CA ARG A 168 -12.70 10.08 4.90
C ARG A 168 -13.16 9.19 3.74
N PHE A 169 -12.25 8.86 2.84
CA PHE A 169 -12.47 7.96 1.70
C PHE A 169 -12.08 6.51 1.99
N GLU A 170 -11.70 6.21 3.22
CA GLU A 170 -11.44 4.83 3.61
C GLU A 170 -12.76 4.10 3.82
N ARG A 171 -12.80 2.86 3.31
CA ARG A 171 -13.90 1.93 3.55
C ARG A 171 -13.41 0.59 4.05
N ILE A 172 -14.26 -0.06 4.84
CA ILE A 172 -14.00 -1.32 5.51
C ILE A 172 -14.90 -2.39 4.89
N PHE A 173 -14.29 -3.36 4.21
CA PHE A 173 -15.02 -4.40 3.49
C PHE A 173 -15.69 -5.38 4.44
N SER A 174 -17.02 -5.55 4.37
CA SER A 174 -17.75 -6.37 5.33
C SER A 174 -18.21 -7.72 4.77
N ASP A 175 -18.64 -8.64 5.63
CA ASP A 175 -19.40 -9.84 5.27
C ASP A 175 -20.93 -9.62 5.30
N HIS A 176 -21.38 -8.35 5.36
CA HIS A 176 -22.79 -8.00 5.37
C HIS A 176 -23.34 -7.82 3.94
N PHE A 177 -24.51 -8.39 3.69
CA PHE A 177 -25.19 -8.34 2.40
C PHE A 177 -26.60 -7.78 2.56
N ASP A 178 -27.08 -7.07 1.55
CA ASP A 178 -28.45 -6.58 1.48
C ASP A 178 -28.95 -6.57 0.02
N LEU A 179 -30.24 -6.27 -0.18
CA LEU A 179 -30.86 -6.07 -1.48
C LEU A 179 -31.11 -4.57 -1.71
N VAL A 180 -30.68 -4.07 -2.86
CA VAL A 180 -30.81 -2.66 -3.23
C VAL A 180 -31.50 -2.54 -4.59
N GLY A 181 -32.45 -1.61 -4.67
CA GLY A 181 -33.16 -1.28 -5.90
C GLY A 181 -32.26 -0.54 -6.89
N PRO A 182 -32.49 -0.69 -8.21
CA PRO A 182 -31.63 -0.13 -9.25
C PRO A 182 -31.52 1.40 -9.20
N GLU A 183 -32.56 2.08 -8.75
CA GLU A 183 -32.64 3.54 -8.62
C GLU A 183 -31.70 4.14 -7.58
N SER A 184 -31.10 3.31 -6.72
CA SER A 184 -30.16 3.77 -5.70
C SER A 184 -28.70 3.82 -6.18
N PHE A 185 -28.39 3.25 -7.35
CA PHE A 185 -27.02 3.21 -7.87
C PHE A 185 -26.67 4.49 -8.63
N GLU A 186 -25.54 5.09 -8.26
CA GLU A 186 -25.07 6.35 -8.85
C GLU A 186 -23.96 6.09 -9.87
N VAL A 187 -22.81 5.61 -9.41
CA VAL A 187 -21.59 5.51 -10.22
C VAL A 187 -20.72 4.33 -9.80
N ILE A 188 -19.94 3.78 -10.74
CA ILE A 188 -18.90 2.79 -10.45
C ILE A 188 -17.69 3.49 -9.84
N VAL A 189 -17.24 3.00 -8.69
CA VAL A 189 -16.18 3.61 -7.89
C VAL A 189 -14.92 2.74 -7.91
N PRO A 190 -13.74 3.29 -8.27
CA PRO A 190 -12.48 2.58 -8.12
C PRO A 190 -12.14 2.41 -6.63
N MET A 191 -11.92 1.17 -6.20
CA MET A 191 -11.59 0.84 -4.81
C MET A 191 -10.20 0.22 -4.70
N ILE A 192 -9.23 1.00 -4.23
CA ILE A 192 -7.86 0.52 -4.09
C ILE A 192 -7.68 -0.27 -2.79
N LYS A 193 -6.98 -1.40 -2.85
CA LYS A 193 -6.52 -2.10 -1.65
C LYS A 193 -5.22 -1.44 -1.17
N PHE A 194 -5.23 -0.90 0.04
CA PHE A 194 -4.06 -0.30 0.67
C PHE A 194 -3.41 -1.28 1.64
N ASN A 195 -2.14 -1.62 1.39
CA ASN A 195 -1.32 -2.44 2.27
C ASN A 195 -0.24 -1.59 2.93
N GLU A 196 -0.35 -1.39 4.24
CA GLU A 196 0.56 -0.54 5.01
C GLU A 196 2.03 -0.99 5.01
N ASN A 197 2.31 -2.26 4.70
CA ASN A 197 3.66 -2.84 4.70
C ASN A 197 4.24 -2.99 3.28
N ASP A 198 3.46 -2.63 2.26
CA ASP A 198 3.89 -2.73 0.87
C ASP A 198 4.69 -1.48 0.49
N HIS A 199 5.97 -1.69 0.19
CA HIS A 199 6.88 -0.63 -0.21
C HIS A 199 6.72 -0.25 -1.70
N GLU A 200 5.95 -1.02 -2.46
CA GLU A 200 5.60 -0.75 -3.87
C GLU A 200 4.15 -0.31 -4.02
N GLN A 201 3.46 -0.02 -2.92
CA GLN A 201 2.08 0.45 -2.92
C GLN A 201 1.91 1.57 -3.96
N ALA A 202 0.97 1.35 -4.90
CA ALA A 202 0.60 2.34 -5.90
C ALA A 202 0.13 3.63 -5.21
N PHE A 203 0.29 4.76 -5.90
CA PHE A 203 -0.17 6.04 -5.40
C PHE A 203 -1.69 6.00 -5.19
N ILE A 204 -2.11 6.48 -4.03
CA ILE A 204 -3.53 6.60 -3.69
C ILE A 204 -3.79 8.07 -3.40
N SER A 205 -4.59 8.71 -4.24
CA SER A 205 -5.00 10.11 -4.04
C SER A 205 -5.82 10.26 -2.74
N ARG A 206 -5.86 11.46 -2.16
CA ARG A 206 -6.63 11.73 -0.93
C ARG A 206 -8.13 11.59 -1.14
N ASP A 207 -8.59 11.87 -2.35
CA ASP A 207 -10.00 11.85 -2.73
C ASP A 207 -10.41 10.53 -3.39
N GLN A 208 -9.56 9.49 -3.27
CA GLN A 208 -9.82 8.18 -3.85
C GLN A 208 -10.24 7.17 -2.79
N PHE A 209 -11.24 6.38 -3.11
CA PHE A 209 -11.67 5.29 -2.23
C PHE A 209 -10.63 4.20 -2.10
N PHE A 210 -10.37 3.81 -0.86
CA PHE A 210 -9.45 2.72 -0.57
C PHE A 210 -9.91 1.90 0.63
N ARG A 211 -9.33 0.71 0.79
CA ARG A 211 -9.59 -0.19 1.92
C ARG A 211 -8.32 -0.81 2.49
N ARG A 212 -8.25 -0.88 3.82
CA ARG A 212 -7.21 -1.63 4.55
C ARG A 212 -7.73 -2.87 5.26
N TYR A 213 -8.98 -2.79 5.74
CA TYR A 213 -9.53 -3.75 6.69
C TYR A 213 -10.71 -4.53 6.09
N THR A 214 -10.86 -5.77 6.57
CA THR A 214 -12.07 -6.57 6.44
C THR A 214 -12.78 -6.61 7.79
N PHE A 215 -14.10 -6.43 7.80
CA PHE A 215 -14.96 -6.47 8.97
C PHE A 215 -15.87 -7.69 8.94
N GLU A 216 -15.73 -8.55 9.94
CA GLU A 216 -16.67 -9.65 10.18
C GLU A 216 -17.79 -9.10 11.07
N TYR A 217 -18.90 -8.67 10.47
CA TYR A 217 -19.98 -7.93 11.12
C TYR A 217 -20.57 -8.71 12.30
N LYS A 218 -20.86 -10.00 12.10
CA LYS A 218 -21.41 -10.87 13.16
C LYS A 218 -20.40 -11.13 14.28
N ALA A 219 -19.13 -11.33 13.93
CA ALA A 219 -18.07 -11.56 14.91
C ALA A 219 -17.60 -10.27 15.59
N ARG A 220 -17.95 -9.11 15.03
CA ARG A 220 -17.50 -7.78 15.45
C ARG A 220 -15.98 -7.68 15.50
N THR A 221 -15.30 -8.21 14.48
CA THR A 221 -13.82 -8.19 14.42
C THR A 221 -13.29 -7.59 13.11
N LEU A 222 -12.17 -6.88 13.21
CA LEU A 222 -11.45 -6.31 12.08
C LEU A 222 -10.16 -7.09 11.80
N LYS A 223 -9.88 -7.32 10.51
CA LYS A 223 -8.68 -8.00 10.04
C LYS A 223 -7.98 -7.18 8.95
N PRO A 224 -6.68 -6.87 9.09
CA PRO A 224 -5.88 -7.02 10.31
C PRO A 224 -6.37 -6.12 11.45
N LYS A 225 -5.88 -6.36 12.68
CA LYS A 225 -6.20 -5.48 13.81
C LYS A 225 -5.56 -4.09 13.59
N PRO A 226 -6.32 -2.99 13.71
CA PRO A 226 -5.77 -1.65 13.53
C PRO A 226 -4.53 -1.40 14.40
N GLY A 227 -3.50 -0.80 13.80
CA GLY A 227 -2.25 -0.45 14.47
C GLY A 227 -1.25 -1.58 14.72
N THR A 228 -1.58 -2.85 14.45
CA THR A 228 -0.63 -3.96 14.70
C THR A 228 0.50 -4.06 13.69
N SER A 229 0.29 -3.59 12.46
CA SER A 229 1.26 -3.64 11.37
C SER A 229 2.26 -2.48 11.38
N SER A 230 1.99 -1.42 12.15
CA SER A 230 2.69 -0.14 12.01
C SER A 230 3.62 0.17 13.21
N CYS A 231 3.48 1.36 13.78
CA CYS A 231 4.41 1.94 14.75
C CYS A 231 4.36 1.20 16.10
N ASN A 232 5.47 1.22 16.85
CA ASN A 232 5.56 0.61 18.19
C ASN A 232 4.55 1.12 19.22
N CYS A 233 3.89 2.25 18.98
CA CYS A 233 2.81 2.76 19.84
C CYS A 233 1.47 2.05 19.62
N LEU A 234 1.38 1.16 18.62
CA LEU A 234 0.18 0.42 18.22
C LEU A 234 -1.02 1.29 17.83
N LYS A 235 -0.78 2.58 17.58
CA LYS A 235 -1.79 3.47 17.00
C LYS A 235 -1.83 3.26 15.49
N PRO A 236 -3.02 3.10 14.89
CA PRO A 236 -3.17 3.02 13.45
C PRO A 236 -2.71 4.31 12.76
N TYR A 237 -2.32 4.17 11.50
CA TYR A 237 -2.09 5.30 10.60
C TYR A 237 -3.43 5.98 10.27
N ASN A 238 -3.47 7.31 10.32
CA ASN A 238 -4.58 8.13 9.84
C ASN A 238 -4.08 9.04 8.69
N PRO A 239 -4.59 8.87 7.44
CA PRO A 239 -4.20 9.69 6.30
C PRO A 239 -4.75 11.14 6.33
N ASP A 240 -5.70 11.43 7.21
CA ASP A 240 -6.29 12.77 7.35
C ASP A 240 -5.66 13.59 8.48
N ASP A 241 -4.73 12.99 9.23
CA ASP A 241 -4.01 13.69 10.30
C ASP A 241 -2.99 14.68 9.71
N MET A 242 -3.35 15.96 9.74
CA MET A 242 -2.57 17.09 9.20
C MET A 242 -1.42 17.52 10.12
N ASP A 243 -1.25 16.93 11.31
CA ASP A 243 -0.14 17.26 12.21
C ASP A 243 1.20 16.73 11.65
N PRO A 244 2.19 17.59 11.37
CA PRO A 244 3.52 17.16 10.91
C PRO A 244 4.19 16.14 11.83
N ILE A 245 3.89 16.16 13.14
CA ILE A 245 4.47 15.24 14.14
C ILE A 245 3.91 13.80 14.01
N ARG A 246 2.79 13.66 13.30
CA ARG A 246 2.07 12.40 13.05
C ARG A 246 2.43 11.74 11.73
N VAL A 247 3.20 12.41 10.88
CA VAL A 247 3.86 11.80 9.72
C VAL A 247 4.60 10.54 10.14
N MET A 248 4.52 9.49 9.33
CA MET A 248 5.18 8.22 9.55
C MET A 248 6.35 8.04 8.60
N HIS A 249 7.50 7.64 9.14
CA HIS A 249 8.68 7.23 8.38
C HIS A 249 8.64 5.72 8.14
N PHE A 250 8.82 5.30 6.90
CA PHE A 250 8.80 3.90 6.49
C PHE A 250 10.22 3.34 6.40
N CYS A 251 10.46 2.21 7.07
CA CYS A 251 11.72 1.47 6.94
C CYS A 251 11.64 0.51 5.74
N PRO A 252 12.48 0.70 4.69
CA PRO A 252 12.38 -0.09 3.47
C PRO A 252 12.95 -1.51 3.60
N ARG A 253 13.76 -1.78 4.62
CA ARG A 253 14.43 -3.09 4.78
C ARG A 253 13.43 -4.25 4.84
N PRO A 254 13.65 -5.34 4.08
CA PRO A 254 12.75 -6.51 4.02
C PRO A 254 12.39 -7.10 5.38
N SER A 255 13.35 -7.19 6.31
CA SER A 255 13.11 -7.70 7.68
C SER A 255 12.24 -6.80 8.54
N CYS A 256 12.09 -5.52 8.19
CA CYS A 256 11.39 -4.54 9.00
C CYS A 256 10.05 -4.12 8.41
N ARG A 257 10.02 -3.57 7.18
CA ARG A 257 8.84 -3.05 6.46
C ARG A 257 7.76 -2.43 7.35
N LYS A 258 8.17 -1.50 8.21
CA LYS A 258 7.31 -0.87 9.22
C LYS A 258 7.40 0.65 9.14
N ALA A 259 6.25 1.28 9.35
CA ALA A 259 6.13 2.72 9.46
C ALA A 259 6.10 3.18 10.93
N TYR A 260 6.78 4.27 11.25
CA TYR A 260 6.90 4.82 12.60
C TYR A 260 6.49 6.29 12.63
N HIS A 261 5.61 6.67 13.54
CA HIS A 261 5.30 8.09 13.74
C HIS A 261 6.56 8.88 14.13
N GLN A 262 6.74 10.05 13.54
CA GLN A 262 7.86 10.93 13.81
C GLN A 262 7.97 11.26 15.32
N SER A 263 6.86 11.59 15.98
CA SER A 263 6.80 11.74 17.45
C SER A 263 7.37 10.54 18.21
N CYS A 264 7.06 9.32 17.77
CA CYS A 264 7.51 8.10 18.43
C CYS A 264 9.01 7.89 18.26
N LEU A 265 9.56 8.17 17.07
CA LEU A 265 11.00 8.11 16.82
C LEU A 265 11.77 9.14 17.65
N ILE A 266 11.26 10.37 17.73
CA ILE A 266 11.85 11.44 18.54
C ILE A 266 11.83 11.05 20.02
N LYS A 267 10.70 10.54 20.52
CA LYS A 267 10.55 10.08 21.91
C LYS A 267 11.48 8.90 22.23
N ALA A 268 11.68 8.00 21.27
CA ALA A 268 12.58 6.87 21.40
C ALA A 268 14.07 7.26 21.30
N LYS A 269 14.39 8.55 21.08
CA LYS A 269 15.75 9.05 20.82
C LYS A 269 16.40 8.36 19.62
N SER A 270 15.60 7.92 18.65
CA SER A 270 16.06 7.34 17.39
C SER A 270 16.51 8.42 16.40
N LYS A 271 17.16 9.48 16.88
CA LYS A 271 17.78 10.48 16.01
C LYS A 271 19.11 9.95 15.53
N GLU A 272 19.49 10.26 14.30
CA GLU A 272 20.86 10.01 13.85
C GLU A 272 21.83 10.77 14.76
N SER A 273 22.70 10.04 15.46
CA SER A 273 23.81 10.65 16.18
C SER A 273 24.80 11.15 15.15
N SER A 274 25.11 12.44 15.15
CA SER A 274 26.15 13.04 14.30
C SER A 274 27.56 12.47 14.53
N SER A 275 27.73 11.55 15.49
CA SER A 275 29.03 11.03 15.94
C SER A 275 29.51 9.75 15.25
N THR A 276 28.78 9.16 14.28
CA THR A 276 29.14 7.85 13.68
C THR A 276 30.04 7.91 12.44
N ALA A 277 30.60 9.07 12.08
CA ALA A 277 31.49 9.21 10.91
C ALA A 277 32.89 8.55 11.04
N ALA A 278 33.15 7.71 12.05
CA ALA A 278 34.52 7.24 12.34
C ALA A 278 34.65 5.72 12.65
N VAL A 279 33.72 4.87 12.20
CA VAL A 279 33.87 3.41 12.38
C VAL A 279 33.65 2.66 11.07
N ALA A 280 34.50 2.94 10.09
CA ALA A 280 34.67 2.09 8.90
C ALA A 280 36.17 1.87 8.65
N SER A 281 36.87 1.29 9.64
CA SER A 281 38.16 0.62 9.46
C SER A 281 38.64 0.04 10.80
N THR A 282 38.25 -1.18 11.12
CA THR A 282 39.02 -1.99 12.08
C THR A 282 39.06 -3.44 11.63
N SER A 283 40.18 -3.77 11.02
CA SER A 283 40.74 -5.09 10.81
C SER A 283 40.73 -5.94 12.08
N SER A 284 40.49 -7.23 11.88
CA SER A 284 40.62 -8.34 12.82
C SER A 284 41.90 -8.30 13.68
N SER A 285 41.74 -8.40 15.00
CA SER A 285 42.77 -8.94 15.91
C SER A 285 42.15 -9.60 17.15
N PRO A 286 42.81 -10.61 17.75
CA PRO A 286 42.18 -11.59 18.61
C PRO A 286 42.15 -11.16 20.09
N GLN A 287 41.02 -11.42 20.75
CA GLN A 287 40.84 -11.20 22.17
C GLN A 287 41.56 -12.26 23.03
N LYS A 288 42.14 -11.81 24.15
CA LYS A 288 42.36 -12.62 25.37
C LYS A 288 41.78 -11.91 26.60
N PRO A 289 41.47 -12.65 27.68
CA PRO A 289 40.38 -12.29 28.59
C PRO A 289 40.82 -11.95 30.02
N VAL A 290 39.81 -11.54 30.82
CA VAL A 290 39.73 -11.55 32.29
C VAL A 290 40.36 -10.35 33.02
N ARG A 291 39.54 -9.56 33.76
CA ARG A 291 39.33 -9.72 35.22
C ARG A 291 38.31 -8.72 35.79
N ALA A 292 37.47 -9.23 36.69
CA ALA A 292 36.54 -8.46 37.51
C ALA A 292 37.21 -7.96 38.80
N THR A 293 36.78 -6.80 39.32
CA THR A 293 36.68 -6.57 40.77
C THR A 293 35.64 -5.49 41.12
N ARG A 294 34.93 -5.80 42.20
CA ARG A 294 33.94 -5.02 42.96
C ARG A 294 34.56 -3.74 43.56
N SER A 295 33.74 -2.74 43.90
CA SER A 295 33.46 -2.39 45.32
C SER A 295 32.57 -1.14 45.45
N ALA A 296 31.70 -1.19 46.46
CA ALA A 296 30.83 -0.13 46.92
C ALA A 296 31.56 0.86 47.85
N ARG A 297 31.14 2.13 47.86
CA ARG A 297 31.11 2.95 49.08
C ARG A 297 30.15 4.14 48.94
N LYS A 298 29.38 4.33 50.00
CA LYS A 298 28.46 5.44 50.27
C LYS A 298 29.21 6.61 50.93
N HIS A 299 28.57 7.78 50.86
CA HIS A 299 28.52 8.91 51.81
C HIS A 299 29.15 10.26 51.41
N ALA A 300 28.34 11.29 51.71
CA ALA A 300 28.63 12.70 52.02
C ALA A 300 28.61 13.75 50.88
N SER A 301 27.54 14.55 50.89
CA SER A 301 27.47 15.95 50.42
C SER A 301 28.09 16.90 51.48
N PRO A 302 28.07 18.25 51.35
CA PRO A 302 28.08 19.13 50.16
C PRO A 302 29.12 20.27 50.28
N VAL A 303 29.79 20.67 49.18
CA VAL A 303 30.46 21.99 49.12
C VAL A 303 30.13 22.69 47.81
N LYS A 304 29.48 23.85 47.96
CA LYS A 304 29.20 24.83 46.91
C LYS A 304 30.52 25.36 46.34
N LYS A 305 30.77 25.12 45.06
CA LYS A 305 31.67 25.94 44.23
C LYS A 305 30.92 26.35 42.98
N ALA A 306 30.84 27.66 42.75
CA ALA A 306 30.27 28.25 41.56
C ALA A 306 31.12 27.88 40.34
N PRO A 307 30.53 27.37 39.24
CA PRO A 307 31.25 27.24 37.99
C PRO A 307 31.19 28.56 37.23
N VAL A 308 32.37 29.13 37.01
CA VAL A 308 32.64 30.08 35.93
C VAL A 308 32.11 29.48 34.64
N ARG A 309 31.20 30.20 33.95
CA ARG A 309 30.69 29.82 32.63
C ARG A 309 31.83 29.92 31.60
N PRO A 310 32.30 28.82 30.99
CA PRO A 310 33.04 28.95 29.75
C PRO A 310 32.09 29.47 28.67
N LYS A 311 32.56 30.49 27.96
CA LYS A 311 31.92 31.06 26.79
C LYS A 311 31.73 29.91 25.78
N LYS A 312 30.48 29.54 25.54
CA LYS A 312 30.10 28.49 24.60
C LYS A 312 30.37 29.04 23.21
N GLU A 313 31.53 28.70 22.65
CA GLU A 313 31.75 28.82 21.21
C GLU A 313 30.66 27.99 20.52
N GLU A 314 29.81 28.68 19.78
CA GLU A 314 28.92 28.08 18.80
C GLU A 314 29.79 27.51 17.68
N ALA A 315 30.27 26.28 17.89
CA ALA A 315 30.88 25.50 16.84
C ALA A 315 29.79 25.17 15.82
N ASP A 316 29.76 25.97 14.76
CA ASP A 316 28.99 25.77 13.56
C ASP A 316 29.40 24.42 12.95
N THR A 317 28.66 23.38 13.32
CA THR A 317 28.85 22.00 12.86
C THR A 317 27.83 21.75 11.76
N SER A 318 27.93 22.55 10.69
CA SER A 318 27.27 22.25 9.42
C SER A 318 27.99 21.05 8.79
N PHE A 319 27.57 19.84 9.15
CA PHE A 319 27.91 18.67 8.36
C PHE A 319 27.34 18.85 6.94
N PRO A 320 28.07 18.46 5.88
CA PRO A 320 27.54 18.57 4.53
C PRO A 320 26.29 17.70 4.41
N ALA A 321 25.20 18.32 3.96
CA ALA A 321 23.89 17.69 3.76
C ALA A 321 23.98 16.43 2.86
N GLU A 322 25.01 16.36 2.02
CA GLU A 322 25.38 15.22 1.17
C GLU A 322 25.49 13.90 1.94
N SER A 323 26.00 13.92 3.18
CA SER A 323 26.16 12.71 3.99
C SER A 323 24.84 12.02 4.35
N ARG A 324 23.73 12.76 4.41
CA ARG A 324 22.42 12.18 4.73
C ARG A 324 21.77 11.58 3.49
N ALA A 325 21.81 12.30 2.38
CA ALA A 325 21.23 11.87 1.11
C ALA A 325 21.84 10.52 0.67
N LEU A 326 23.16 10.38 0.74
CA LEU A 326 23.86 9.13 0.43
C LEU A 326 23.50 7.99 1.40
N ARG A 327 23.30 8.28 2.69
CA ARG A 327 22.89 7.26 3.67
C ARG A 327 21.46 6.77 3.45
N LEU A 328 20.55 7.65 3.03
CA LEU A 328 19.20 7.26 2.61
C LEU A 328 19.26 6.43 1.33
N LEU A 329 20.10 6.82 0.37
CA LEU A 329 20.33 6.08 -0.86
C LEU A 329 20.96 4.70 -0.61
N ALA A 330 21.81 4.54 0.40
CA ALA A 330 22.39 3.25 0.80
C ALA A 330 21.40 2.30 1.49
N CYS A 331 20.20 2.78 1.85
CA CYS A 331 19.15 1.95 2.46
C CYS A 331 18.28 1.29 1.37
N SER A 332 18.74 0.11 0.94
CA SER A 332 18.06 -0.71 -0.07
C SER A 332 16.68 -1.22 0.39
N PRO A 333 15.68 -1.22 -0.49
CA PRO A 333 14.40 -1.88 -0.25
C PRO A 333 14.45 -3.41 -0.44
N ASP A 334 15.50 -3.92 -1.07
CA ASP A 334 15.60 -5.33 -1.47
C ASP A 334 16.55 -6.16 -0.60
N THR A 335 17.41 -5.51 0.17
CA THR A 335 18.37 -6.17 1.05
C THR A 335 18.29 -5.63 2.47
N ASP A 336 18.60 -6.49 3.46
CA ASP A 336 18.66 -6.09 4.86
C ASP A 336 20.01 -5.46 5.24
N GLU A 337 21.01 -5.52 4.36
CA GLU A 337 22.33 -4.93 4.55
C GLU A 337 22.38 -3.52 3.98
N SER A 338 23.24 -2.66 4.54
CA SER A 338 23.52 -1.38 3.89
C SER A 338 24.33 -1.64 2.63
N ILE A 339 23.88 -1.10 1.49
CA ILE A 339 24.63 -1.19 0.25
C ILE A 339 25.79 -0.20 0.32
N ASP A 340 27.00 -0.70 0.08
CA ASP A 340 28.14 0.15 -0.23
C ASP A 340 28.04 0.57 -1.70
N LEU A 341 27.71 1.84 -1.95
CA LEU A 341 27.43 2.34 -3.31
C LEU A 341 28.67 2.25 -4.21
N GLU A 342 29.88 2.31 -3.64
CA GLU A 342 31.12 2.14 -4.40
C GLU A 342 31.30 0.69 -4.89
N SER A 343 30.81 -0.28 -4.11
CA SER A 343 30.88 -1.70 -4.46
C SER A 343 29.98 -2.10 -5.63
N LEU A 344 28.96 -1.30 -5.95
CA LEU A 344 28.09 -1.51 -7.11
C LEU A 344 28.75 -1.12 -8.43
N ILE A 345 29.77 -0.26 -8.38
CA ILE A 345 30.44 0.25 -9.58
C ILE A 345 31.35 -0.86 -10.12
N PRO A 346 31.15 -1.32 -11.37
CA PRO A 346 32.01 -2.32 -11.97
C PRO A 346 33.46 -1.79 -12.03
N LEU A 347 34.38 -2.47 -11.33
CA LEU A 347 35.80 -2.07 -11.25
C LEU A 347 36.51 -2.09 -12.62
N THR A 348 35.94 -2.77 -13.61
CA THR A 348 36.45 -2.83 -14.99
C THR A 348 35.29 -3.08 -15.94
N VAL A 349 34.81 -2.02 -16.60
CA VAL A 349 33.95 -2.19 -17.78
C VAL A 349 34.89 -2.55 -18.93
N ALA A 350 35.12 -3.84 -19.15
CA ALA A 350 35.66 -4.29 -20.42
C ALA A 350 34.55 -4.04 -21.46
N VAL A 351 34.53 -2.85 -22.06
CA VAL A 351 33.66 -2.56 -23.20
C VAL A 351 34.16 -3.44 -24.33
N VAL A 352 33.62 -4.66 -24.41
CA VAL A 352 33.75 -5.49 -25.60
C VAL A 352 32.91 -4.78 -26.63
N HIS A 353 33.55 -3.90 -27.39
CA HIS A 353 32.92 -3.29 -28.54
C HIS A 353 32.71 -4.43 -29.54
N VAL A 354 31.55 -5.08 -29.45
CA VAL A 354 31.09 -6.03 -30.46
C VAL A 354 30.81 -5.17 -31.68
N VAL A 355 31.84 -5.01 -32.51
CA VAL A 355 31.66 -4.49 -33.87
C VAL A 355 30.61 -5.40 -34.49
N PRO A 356 29.46 -4.87 -34.94
CA PRO A 356 28.49 -5.66 -35.68
C PRO A 356 29.25 -6.29 -36.84
N GLN A 357 29.49 -7.58 -36.74
CA GLN A 357 30.08 -8.33 -37.82
C GLN A 357 28.95 -8.37 -38.85
N ASP A 358 29.09 -7.62 -39.94
CA ASP A 358 28.21 -7.69 -41.09
C ASP A 358 28.18 -9.16 -41.52
N GLU A 359 27.20 -9.92 -41.04
CA GLU A 359 26.91 -11.25 -41.54
C GLU A 359 26.34 -11.04 -42.94
N ASP A 360 27.25 -11.08 -43.91
CA ASP A 360 26.97 -11.30 -45.32
C ASP A 360 26.00 -12.49 -45.41
N ASP A 361 24.74 -12.19 -45.71
CA ASP A 361 23.68 -13.12 -46.07
C ASP A 361 24.19 -14.03 -47.21
N SER A 362 24.62 -15.24 -46.86
CA SER A 362 24.81 -16.32 -47.82
C SER A 362 23.62 -17.26 -47.79
N ASP A 363 22.82 -17.10 -48.85
CA ASP A 363 21.80 -18.01 -49.39
C ASP A 363 21.86 -19.45 -48.86
N THR A 364 20.80 -19.89 -48.18
CA THR A 364 20.39 -21.30 -48.23
C THR A 364 18.90 -21.41 -48.57
N ALA A 365 18.65 -21.77 -49.83
CA ALA A 365 17.36 -22.00 -50.43
C ALA A 365 16.68 -23.29 -49.92
N ALA A 366 15.37 -23.24 -49.62
CA ALA A 366 14.48 -24.40 -49.72
C ALA A 366 12.99 -24.00 -49.90
N ALA A 367 12.53 -24.15 -51.15
CA ALA A 367 11.21 -24.63 -51.59
C ALA A 367 9.90 -23.88 -51.22
N GLN A 368 9.41 -23.10 -52.19
CA GLN A 368 7.96 -23.00 -52.48
C GLN A 368 7.69 -23.18 -54.01
N PRO A 369 6.49 -23.66 -54.40
CA PRO A 369 6.17 -24.13 -55.75
C PRO A 369 5.77 -23.01 -56.74
N PRO A 370 5.66 -23.29 -58.06
CA PRO A 370 6.01 -22.33 -59.11
C PRO A 370 4.82 -21.52 -59.63
N LYS A 371 5.05 -20.23 -59.91
CA LYS A 371 4.22 -19.46 -60.86
C LYS A 371 5.07 -18.62 -61.83
N LYS A 372 5.15 -19.15 -63.05
CA LYS A 372 5.17 -18.50 -64.38
C LYS A 372 5.78 -17.07 -64.52
N LYS A 373 7.02 -17.05 -65.00
CA LYS A 373 7.50 -16.47 -66.29
C LYS A 373 7.06 -15.03 -66.67
N ARG A 374 8.02 -14.10 -66.68
CA ARG A 374 8.30 -13.08 -67.73
C ARG A 374 9.68 -12.45 -67.45
N ARG A 375 10.75 -12.84 -68.17
CA ARG A 375 11.36 -12.16 -69.34
C ARG A 375 11.60 -10.64 -69.16
N GLY A 376 12.85 -10.27 -68.88
CA GLY A 376 13.40 -8.92 -69.05
C GLY A 376 14.89 -8.88 -68.66
N ARG A 377 15.75 -8.45 -69.58
CA ARG A 377 17.23 -8.44 -69.59
C ARG A 377 17.71 -6.95 -69.49
N PRO A 378 19.02 -6.63 -69.60
CA PRO A 378 20.02 -6.40 -68.54
C PRO A 378 20.54 -4.93 -68.48
N SER A 379 21.54 -4.68 -67.62
CA SER A 379 22.76 -3.83 -67.81
C SER A 379 22.99 -2.93 -66.57
N SER A 380 24.08 -3.01 -65.81
CA SER A 380 25.49 -2.74 -66.10
C SER A 380 25.97 -1.70 -65.08
N GLY A 381 27.01 -1.98 -64.31
CA GLY A 381 27.58 -0.98 -63.41
C GLY A 381 28.51 -1.54 -62.34
N LYS A 382 29.55 -2.27 -62.74
CA LYS A 382 30.70 -2.58 -61.86
C LYS A 382 31.41 -1.27 -61.49
N LYS A 383 31.54 -0.97 -60.20
CA LYS A 383 32.58 -0.09 -59.67
C LYS A 383 33.29 -0.75 -58.49
N ALA A 384 34.61 -0.57 -58.51
CA ALA A 384 35.60 -1.27 -57.73
C ALA A 384 35.55 -0.93 -56.24
N ALA A 385 35.79 -1.97 -55.41
CA ALA A 385 35.95 -1.87 -53.97
C ALA A 385 37.29 -1.20 -53.59
N PRO A 386 37.31 -0.26 -52.62
CA PRO A 386 38.53 0.17 -51.98
C PRO A 386 39.01 -0.86 -50.96
N ARG A 387 40.34 -1.02 -50.90
CA ARG A 387 41.08 -1.93 -50.01
C ARG A 387 40.80 -1.63 -48.53
N ALA A 388 40.44 -2.68 -47.79
CA ALA A 388 40.35 -2.70 -46.34
C ALA A 388 41.72 -2.40 -45.70
N SER A 389 41.82 -1.27 -45.01
CA SER A 389 42.88 -0.96 -44.06
C SER A 389 42.49 -1.56 -42.71
N GLY A 390 43.19 -2.61 -42.28
CA GLY A 390 43.00 -3.22 -40.96
C GLY A 390 43.28 -2.23 -39.84
N SER A 391 42.21 -1.74 -39.21
CA SER A 391 42.28 -0.94 -37.99
C SER A 391 42.59 -1.87 -36.82
N GLN A 392 43.81 -1.73 -36.28
CA GLN A 392 44.20 -2.39 -35.04
C GLN A 392 43.32 -1.88 -33.91
N SER A 393 42.49 -2.76 -33.34
CA SER A 393 41.70 -2.48 -32.14
C SER A 393 42.64 -2.27 -30.96
N GLN A 394 42.94 -1.02 -30.63
CA GLN A 394 43.64 -0.69 -29.39
C GLN A 394 42.64 -0.87 -28.24
N ASN A 395 42.86 -1.88 -27.41
CA ASN A 395 42.19 -2.03 -26.13
C ASN A 395 42.59 -0.85 -25.23
N GLN A 396 41.82 0.23 -25.25
CA GLN A 396 41.94 1.29 -24.26
C GLN A 396 41.36 0.76 -22.95
N ILE A 397 42.23 0.61 -21.96
CA ILE A 397 41.83 0.34 -20.58
C ILE A 397 41.26 1.65 -20.05
N GLU A 398 39.93 1.76 -19.93
CA GLU A 398 39.31 2.89 -19.24
C GLU A 398 39.69 2.86 -17.74
N GLU A 399 40.09 4.01 -17.20
CA GLU A 399 40.35 4.16 -15.76
C GLU A 399 39.07 3.91 -14.95
N PRO A 400 39.18 3.35 -13.72
CA PRO A 400 38.03 3.11 -12.86
C PRO A 400 37.31 4.43 -12.56
N ARG A 401 36.02 4.50 -12.90
CA ARG A 401 35.19 5.69 -12.67
C ARG A 401 34.94 5.86 -11.18
N SER A 402 34.99 7.10 -10.70
CA SER A 402 34.62 7.43 -9.31
C SER A 402 33.09 7.45 -9.13
N LEU A 403 32.60 7.17 -7.92
CA LEU A 403 31.17 7.27 -7.60
C LEU A 403 30.61 8.66 -7.91
N ALA A 404 31.36 9.72 -7.59
CA ALA A 404 30.96 11.09 -7.89
C ALA A 404 30.72 11.31 -9.39
N SER A 405 31.62 10.80 -10.25
CA SER A 405 31.48 10.92 -11.70
C SER A 405 30.24 10.19 -12.23
N ILE A 406 29.90 9.02 -11.69
CA ILE A 406 28.70 8.29 -12.13
C ILE A 406 27.44 8.99 -11.62
N LEU A 407 27.43 9.49 -10.38
CA LEU A 407 26.30 10.24 -9.86
C LEU A 407 26.03 11.54 -10.65
N GLU A 408 27.06 12.17 -11.23
CA GLU A 408 26.91 13.31 -12.14
C GLU A 408 26.25 12.92 -13.49
N GLU A 409 26.36 11.66 -13.92
CA GLU A 409 25.71 11.15 -15.13
C GLU A 409 24.22 10.82 -14.91
N ILE A 410 23.79 10.57 -13.66
CA ILE A 410 22.39 10.24 -13.34
C ILE A 410 21.52 11.51 -13.42
N PRO A 411 20.31 11.44 -14.03
CA PRO A 411 19.38 12.57 -14.04
C PRO A 411 19.18 13.16 -12.64
N SER A 412 19.41 14.47 -12.52
CA SER A 412 19.40 15.15 -11.21
C SER A 412 18.05 15.03 -10.48
N ASP A 413 16.94 14.96 -11.22
CA ASP A 413 15.60 14.77 -10.68
C ASP A 413 15.39 13.35 -10.12
N LEU A 414 15.90 12.32 -10.82
CA LEU A 414 15.91 10.94 -10.34
C LEU A 414 16.67 10.83 -9.01
N LEU A 415 17.86 11.43 -8.93
CA LEU A 415 18.63 11.48 -7.67
C LEU A 415 17.88 12.23 -6.57
N THR A 416 17.26 13.36 -6.92
CA THR A 416 16.47 14.16 -5.96
C THR A 416 15.33 13.34 -5.35
N VAL A 417 14.65 12.51 -6.15
CA VAL A 417 13.60 11.59 -5.67
C VAL A 417 14.20 10.45 -4.84
N ALA A 418 15.25 9.77 -5.33
CA ALA A 418 15.86 8.63 -4.65
C ALA A 418 16.43 8.98 -3.26
N GLN A 419 16.86 10.23 -3.09
CA GLN A 419 17.40 10.76 -1.83
C GLN A 419 16.32 11.20 -0.82
N GLN A 420 15.03 11.23 -1.21
CA GLN A 420 13.95 11.57 -0.27
C GLN A 420 13.84 10.53 0.86
N PRO A 421 13.42 10.93 2.06
CA PRO A 421 12.96 9.98 3.07
C PRO A 421 11.63 9.33 2.61
N LEU A 422 11.41 8.07 2.98
CA LEU A 422 10.17 7.36 2.68
C LEU A 422 9.14 7.70 3.77
N VAL A 423 8.12 8.47 3.43
CA VAL A 423 7.13 8.96 4.40
C VAL A 423 5.71 8.88 3.88
N ARG A 424 4.76 8.83 4.83
CA ARG A 424 3.32 9.00 4.60
C ARG A 424 2.67 9.74 5.77
N GLY A 425 1.54 10.40 5.54
CA GLY A 425 0.91 11.27 6.55
C GLY A 425 0.03 12.33 5.92
N GLY A 426 -1.07 12.69 6.57
CA GLY A 426 -1.95 13.74 6.07
C GLY A 426 -1.27 15.11 5.93
N ALA A 427 -0.28 15.39 6.79
CA ALA A 427 0.55 16.59 6.68
C ALA A 427 1.37 16.66 5.37
N PHE A 428 1.64 15.53 4.71
CA PHE A 428 2.27 15.47 3.39
C PHE A 428 1.18 15.39 2.30
N VAL A 429 0.55 16.52 2.01
CA VAL A 429 -0.66 16.59 1.14
C VAL A 429 -0.42 15.98 -0.24
N GLN A 430 0.70 16.32 -0.88
CA GLN A 430 1.02 15.80 -2.22
C GLN A 430 1.31 14.29 -2.21
N GLY A 431 1.65 13.71 -1.06
CA GLY A 431 1.88 12.28 -0.92
C GLY A 431 0.60 11.43 -0.92
N GLY A 432 -0.59 12.04 -0.89
CA GLY A 432 -1.84 11.28 -0.86
C GLY A 432 -1.98 10.40 0.39
N VAL A 433 -2.69 9.29 0.27
CA VAL A 433 -2.88 8.30 1.35
C VAL A 433 -1.64 7.43 1.52
N SER A 434 -0.99 7.05 0.41
CA SER A 434 0.15 6.12 0.37
C SER A 434 1.49 6.75 0.76
N GLY A 435 1.62 8.07 0.63
CA GLY A 435 2.89 8.78 0.73
C GLY A 435 3.77 8.59 -0.51
N ASN A 436 5.06 8.92 -0.37
CA ASN A 436 6.05 8.77 -1.47
C ASN A 436 6.75 7.41 -1.50
N ILE A 437 6.29 6.43 -0.71
CA ILE A 437 7.03 5.19 -0.43
C ILE A 437 7.35 4.43 -1.73
N GLY A 438 6.34 4.23 -2.59
CA GLY A 438 6.51 3.54 -3.86
C GLY A 438 7.46 4.27 -4.82
N PHE A 439 7.32 5.59 -4.95
CA PHE A 439 8.13 6.41 -5.85
C PHE A 439 9.61 6.35 -5.46
N VAL A 440 9.93 6.61 -4.19
CA VAL A 440 11.31 6.63 -3.70
C VAL A 440 11.94 5.25 -3.78
N THR A 441 11.17 4.19 -3.51
CA THR A 441 11.67 2.81 -3.68
C THR A 441 12.08 2.54 -5.12
N ARG A 442 11.20 2.83 -6.09
CA ARG A 442 11.50 2.62 -7.51
C ARG A 442 12.68 3.48 -7.97
N ALA A 443 12.75 4.74 -7.52
CA ALA A 443 13.88 5.64 -7.77
C ALA A 443 15.21 5.05 -7.31
N ARG A 444 15.28 4.56 -6.08
CA ARG A 444 16.50 3.97 -5.52
C ARG A 444 16.95 2.74 -6.30
N ARG A 445 16.01 1.88 -6.72
CA ARG A 445 16.32 0.71 -7.56
C ARG A 445 16.87 1.10 -8.92
N LEU A 446 16.29 2.10 -9.58
CA LEU A 446 16.82 2.61 -10.85
C LEU A 446 18.23 3.18 -10.68
N VAL A 447 18.48 3.93 -9.61
CA VAL A 447 19.84 4.40 -9.29
C VAL A 447 20.82 3.23 -9.11
N TYR A 448 20.43 2.16 -8.41
CA TYR A 448 21.28 0.97 -8.28
C TYR A 448 21.56 0.29 -9.63
N GLN A 449 20.55 0.16 -10.49
CA GLN A 449 20.71 -0.40 -11.82
C GLN A 449 21.68 0.42 -12.68
N ILE A 450 21.60 1.76 -12.61
CA ILE A 450 22.53 2.64 -13.32
C ILE A 450 23.96 2.49 -12.76
N LEU A 451 24.11 2.41 -11.44
CA LEU A 451 25.40 2.16 -10.78
C LEU A 451 26.02 0.81 -11.17
N GLU A 452 25.19 -0.22 -11.35
CA GLU A 452 25.59 -1.55 -11.85
C GLU A 452 25.93 -1.56 -13.36
N GLY A 453 25.74 -0.44 -14.06
CA GLY A 453 26.11 -0.24 -15.46
C GLY A 453 24.94 -0.32 -16.46
N ASN A 454 23.70 -0.47 -16.01
CA ASN A 454 22.52 -0.44 -16.88
C ASN A 454 22.13 1.01 -17.22
N ARG A 455 22.72 1.55 -18.29
CA ARG A 455 22.48 2.94 -18.72
C ARG A 455 21.11 3.17 -19.32
N ASP A 456 20.54 2.15 -19.94
CA ASP A 456 19.22 2.23 -20.58
C ASP A 456 18.11 2.50 -19.55
N ALA A 457 18.36 2.22 -18.25
CA ALA A 457 17.45 2.55 -17.17
C ALA A 457 17.35 4.06 -16.87
N ALA A 458 18.29 4.87 -17.36
CA ALA A 458 18.22 6.33 -17.27
C ALA A 458 17.25 6.92 -18.31
N ASP A 459 17.09 6.25 -19.44
CA ASP A 459 16.11 6.61 -20.46
C ASP A 459 14.71 6.22 -19.94
N ASP A 460 13.76 7.15 -20.04
CA ASP A 460 12.38 6.96 -19.57
C ASP A 460 12.21 6.63 -18.07
N TRP A 461 13.16 7.04 -17.22
CA TRP A 461 13.11 6.78 -15.77
C TRP A 461 11.80 7.26 -15.12
N GLU A 462 11.21 8.36 -15.60
CA GLU A 462 9.95 8.90 -15.11
C GLU A 462 8.81 7.89 -15.22
N LYS A 463 8.68 7.22 -16.37
CA LYS A 463 7.68 6.18 -16.59
C LYS A 463 7.88 5.00 -15.63
N GLY A 464 9.14 4.63 -15.39
CA GLY A 464 9.48 3.59 -14.42
C GLY A 464 9.11 3.92 -12.97
N ILE A 465 9.08 5.21 -12.61
CA ILE A 465 8.75 5.65 -11.24
C ILE A 465 7.29 6.00 -11.08
N PHE A 466 6.72 6.81 -11.97
CA PHE A 466 5.38 7.36 -11.83
C PHE A 466 4.30 6.49 -12.48
N GLY A 467 4.70 5.56 -13.37
CA GLY A 467 3.79 4.75 -14.15
C GLY A 467 3.30 5.49 -15.39
N GLU A 468 2.28 4.94 -16.05
CA GLU A 468 1.62 5.55 -17.21
C GLU A 468 0.46 6.47 -16.80
N ASP A 469 0.00 6.39 -15.55
CA ASP A 469 -1.10 7.19 -15.05
C ASP A 469 -0.63 8.63 -14.79
N GLU A 470 -1.16 9.59 -15.55
CA GLU A 470 -0.87 11.04 -15.42
C GLU A 470 -1.27 11.65 -14.05
N THR A 471 -1.87 10.85 -13.16
CA THR A 471 -2.33 11.30 -11.84
C THR A 471 -1.20 11.52 -10.82
N ALA A 472 0.00 11.01 -11.11
CA ALA A 472 1.16 11.13 -10.25
C ALA A 472 2.36 11.71 -10.99
N GLY A 473 3.02 12.69 -10.37
CA GLY A 473 4.23 13.34 -10.84
C GLY A 473 5.29 13.48 -9.76
N MET A 474 6.35 14.23 -10.10
CA MET A 474 7.50 14.45 -9.23
C MET A 474 7.10 15.10 -7.89
N GLU A 475 6.10 15.97 -7.89
CA GLU A 475 5.58 16.62 -6.69
C GLU A 475 5.02 15.64 -5.66
N ASN A 476 4.52 14.47 -6.07
CA ASN A 476 4.04 13.44 -5.16
C ASN A 476 5.18 12.68 -4.47
N ALA A 477 6.39 12.74 -5.05
CA ALA A 477 7.57 12.09 -4.51
C ALA A 477 8.37 12.98 -3.55
N LEU A 478 8.33 14.31 -3.73
CA LEU A 478 9.09 15.28 -2.96
C LEU A 478 8.38 15.67 -1.66
N VAL A 479 9.02 15.42 -0.52
CA VAL A 479 8.37 15.62 0.78
C VAL A 479 8.28 17.10 1.14
N LYS A 480 7.06 17.63 1.17
CA LYS A 480 6.74 18.98 1.66
C LYS A 480 5.60 18.90 2.68
N LEU A 481 5.91 19.16 3.94
CA LEU A 481 4.92 19.10 5.03
C LEU A 481 4.19 20.42 5.19
N VAL A 482 2.86 20.37 5.27
CA VAL A 482 2.02 21.55 5.54
C VAL A 482 2.38 22.16 6.88
N GLY A 483 2.54 23.49 6.90
CA GLY A 483 2.84 24.24 8.11
C GLY A 483 4.27 24.09 8.65
N SER A 484 5.12 23.24 8.05
CA SER A 484 6.53 23.12 8.43
C SER A 484 7.44 23.69 7.36
N ARG A 485 8.22 24.71 7.73
CA ARG A 485 9.37 25.17 6.93
C ARG A 485 10.63 24.35 7.18
N LYS A 486 10.64 23.56 8.25
CA LYS A 486 11.82 22.79 8.66
C LYS A 486 11.84 21.46 7.91
N PRO A 487 13.03 21.03 7.41
CA PRO A 487 13.17 19.70 6.85
C PRO A 487 12.88 18.65 7.92
N LEU A 488 12.46 17.46 7.47
CA LEU A 488 12.25 16.31 8.35
C LEU A 488 13.53 16.01 9.14
N PRO A 489 13.44 15.75 10.46
CA PRO A 489 14.61 15.40 11.25
C PRO A 489 15.23 14.09 10.75
N PRO A 490 16.56 13.95 10.76
CA PRO A 490 17.22 12.68 10.47
C PRO A 490 16.96 11.69 11.60
N VAL A 491 16.37 10.54 11.25
CA VAL A 491 15.96 9.50 12.19
C VAL A 491 16.43 8.13 11.70
N VAL A 492 16.57 7.20 12.64
CA VAL A 492 16.93 5.81 12.34
C VAL A 492 15.81 4.87 12.76
N CYS A 493 15.68 3.77 12.03
CA CYS A 493 14.77 2.70 12.38
C CYS A 493 15.14 2.13 13.76
N PRO A 494 14.21 2.04 14.72
CA PRO A 494 14.50 1.51 16.04
C PRO A 494 14.89 0.02 16.00
N ASN A 495 14.43 -0.73 14.98
CA ASN A 495 14.63 -2.17 14.86
C ASN A 495 15.97 -2.52 14.19
N CYS A 496 16.21 -2.05 12.97
CA CYS A 496 17.41 -2.40 12.19
C CYS A 496 18.49 -1.31 12.16
N LYS A 497 18.25 -0.14 12.78
CA LYS A 497 19.17 1.01 12.83
C LYS A 497 19.51 1.65 11.48
N SER A 498 18.82 1.30 10.41
CA SER A 498 18.94 1.96 9.11
C SER A 498 18.44 3.41 9.16
N ALA A 499 18.96 4.28 8.30
CA ALA A 499 18.42 5.62 8.10
C ALA A 499 16.99 5.55 7.49
N ILE A 500 16.07 6.37 7.98
CA ILE A 500 14.66 6.46 7.50
C ILE A 500 14.14 7.90 7.50
#